data_AF-A0AAU5PWL6-F1
#
_entry.id   AF-A0AAU5PWL6-F1
#
_cell.length_a   1.000
_cell.length_b   1.000
_cell.length_c   1.000
_cell.angle_alpha   90.00
_cell.angle_beta   90.00
_cell.angle_gamma   90.00
#
_symmetry.space_group_name_H-M   'P 1'
#
loop_
_entity.id
_entity.type
_entity.pdbx_description
1 polymer ?
#
loop_
_entity_poly.entity_id
_entity_poly.type
_entity_poly.pdbx_seq_one_letter_code
_entity_poly.pdbx_strand_id
1 'polypeptide(L)'
;MTVADQTPAGTELRRRARAQTLRYLAALALPDPAESVRAWTQHLGDERCAAEVHVIVDALTGTATSPLLALRDALRTTGGWCREHGQPVLAERYLRAADLLDIADRQLYQLGIDHLTAFHTEPCPPGHPHREDPAPELP
;
A
#
# COMPACT_ATOMS: atom_id res chain seq x y z
N MET A 1 9.45 46.91 4.57
CA MET A 1 10.12 45.67 4.12
C MET A 1 9.36 44.49 4.70
N THR A 2 8.46 43.91 3.92
CA THR A 2 7.79 42.66 4.26
C THR A 2 8.79 41.53 4.05
N VAL A 3 9.18 40.85 5.13
CA VAL A 3 9.92 39.60 5.06
C VAL A 3 9.04 38.65 4.25
N ALA A 4 9.47 38.30 3.05
CA ALA A 4 8.78 37.29 2.25
C ALA A 4 8.68 36.03 3.12
N ASP A 5 7.45 35.56 3.33
CA ASP A 5 7.15 34.33 4.04
C ASP A 5 7.64 33.15 3.19
N GLN A 6 8.95 32.91 3.23
CA GLN A 6 9.61 31.86 2.45
C GLN A 6 9.36 30.53 3.14
N THR A 7 8.17 29.99 2.92
CA THR A 7 7.90 28.58 3.24
C THR A 7 8.97 27.73 2.53
N PRO A 8 9.76 26.91 3.26
CA PRO A 8 10.78 26.09 2.65
C PRO A 8 10.18 25.14 1.61
N ALA A 9 10.95 24.80 0.57
CA ALA A 9 10.54 23.81 -0.42
C ALA A 9 10.14 22.48 0.25
N GLY A 10 9.16 21.78 -0.30
CA GLY A 10 8.65 20.53 0.30
C GLY A 10 9.73 19.44 0.47
N THR A 11 10.73 19.41 -0.40
CA THR A 11 11.91 18.53 -0.28
C THR A 11 12.73 18.83 0.97
N GLU A 12 12.88 20.11 1.31
CA GLU A 12 13.60 20.57 2.50
C GLU A 12 12.80 20.25 3.77
N LEU A 13 11.50 20.51 3.78
CA LEU A 13 10.62 20.14 4.89
C LEU A 13 10.67 18.62 5.16
N ARG A 14 10.64 17.80 4.10
CA ARG A 14 10.77 16.34 4.20
C ARG A 14 12.11 15.93 4.80
N ARG A 15 13.21 16.54 4.34
CA ARG A 15 14.56 16.26 4.86
C ARG A 15 14.65 16.57 6.36
N ARG A 16 14.16 17.74 6.78
CA ARG A 16 14.15 18.16 8.19
C ARG A 16 13.30 17.23 9.05
N ALA A 17 12.09 16.91 8.61
CA ALA A 17 11.21 15.99 9.34
C ALA A 17 11.87 14.64 9.57
N ARG A 18 12.51 14.05 8.53
CA ARG A 18 13.22 12.78 8.65
C ARG A 18 14.36 12.87 9.67
N ALA A 19 15.20 13.90 9.58
CA ALA A 19 16.30 14.08 10.53
C ALA A 19 15.82 14.18 11.99
N GLN A 20 14.68 14.82 12.23
CA GLN A 20 14.10 14.97 13.57
C GLN A 20 13.45 13.69 14.10
N THR A 21 12.90 12.84 13.22
CA THR A 21 12.11 11.66 13.62
C THR A 21 12.85 10.34 13.48
N LEU A 22 14.11 10.32 13.05
CA LEU A 22 14.90 9.08 12.90
C LEU A 22 14.86 8.17 14.13
N ARG A 23 14.95 8.74 15.34
CA ARG A 23 14.87 7.96 16.60
C ARG A 23 13.47 7.40 16.85
N TYR A 24 12.43 8.16 16.51
CA TYR A 24 11.04 7.70 16.59
C TYR A 24 10.80 6.56 15.62
N LEU A 25 11.24 6.71 14.36
CA LEU A 25 11.11 5.67 13.35
C LEU A 25 11.83 4.38 13.74
N ALA A 26 13.05 4.49 14.29
CA ALA A 26 13.80 3.34 14.78
C ALA A 26 13.07 2.61 15.93
N ALA A 27 12.37 3.35 16.80
CA ALA A 27 11.63 2.76 17.91
C ALA A 27 10.34 2.04 17.48
N LEU A 28 9.75 2.41 16.35
CA LEU A 28 8.52 1.78 15.85
C LEU A 28 8.74 0.38 15.25
N ALA A 29 9.98 0.03 14.88
CA ALA A 29 10.35 -1.28 14.32
C ALA A 29 9.42 -1.77 13.17
N LEU A 30 8.97 -0.85 12.32
CA LEU A 30 8.06 -1.17 11.21
C LEU A 30 8.81 -1.85 10.05
N PRO A 31 8.20 -2.82 9.36
CA PRO A 31 8.74 -3.36 8.10
C PRO A 31 8.82 -2.29 7.02
N ASP A 32 9.72 -2.42 6.03
CA ASP A 32 9.82 -1.49 4.89
C ASP A 32 8.59 -1.64 3.98
N PRO A 33 7.64 -0.69 3.96
CA PRO A 33 6.44 -0.80 3.14
C PRO A 33 6.77 -0.83 1.63
N ALA A 34 7.90 -0.25 1.22
CA ALA A 34 8.30 -0.28 -0.18
C ALA A 34 8.80 -1.67 -0.60
N GLU A 35 9.35 -2.45 0.34
CA GLU A 35 9.76 -3.82 0.09
C GLU A 35 8.55 -4.72 -0.14
N SER A 36 7.51 -4.59 0.69
CA SER A 36 6.26 -5.33 0.51
C SER A 36 5.63 -5.06 -0.86
N VAL A 37 5.55 -3.79 -1.29
CA VAL A 37 5.01 -3.44 -2.62
C VAL A 37 5.88 -4.03 -3.76
N ARG A 38 7.21 -4.01 -3.62
CA ARG A 38 8.11 -4.62 -4.60
C ARG A 38 7.91 -6.13 -4.70
N ALA A 39 7.76 -6.82 -3.58
CA ALA A 39 7.51 -8.26 -3.56
C ALA A 39 6.20 -8.61 -4.29
N TRP A 40 5.11 -7.92 -3.99
CA TRP A 40 3.83 -8.11 -4.70
C TRP A 40 3.93 -7.83 -6.21
N THR A 41 4.71 -6.82 -6.60
CA THR A 41 4.92 -6.49 -8.01
C THR A 41 5.73 -7.58 -8.73
N GLN A 42 6.71 -8.19 -8.05
CA GLN A 42 7.50 -9.28 -8.61
C GLN A 42 6.63 -10.52 -8.84
N HIS A 43 5.80 -10.90 -7.86
CA HIS A 43 4.86 -12.00 -8.02
C HIS A 43 3.96 -11.80 -9.25
N LEU A 44 3.34 -10.63 -9.42
CA LEU A 44 2.55 -10.30 -10.62
C LEU A 44 3.32 -10.46 -11.95
N GLY A 45 4.64 -10.28 -11.96
CA GLY A 45 5.49 -10.48 -13.13
C GLY A 45 5.79 -11.95 -13.45
N ASP A 46 5.63 -12.83 -12.46
CA ASP A 46 5.96 -14.26 -12.53
C ASP A 46 4.71 -15.16 -12.66
N GLU A 47 3.50 -14.59 -12.60
CA GLU A 47 2.24 -15.34 -12.70
C GLU A 47 2.05 -15.99 -14.08
N ARG A 48 1.50 -17.21 -14.07
CA ARG A 48 1.39 -18.09 -15.24
C ARG A 48 -0.04 -18.35 -15.65
N CYS A 49 -1.02 -17.90 -14.86
CA CYS A 49 -2.44 -18.02 -15.20
C CYS A 49 -3.28 -16.91 -14.57
N ALA A 50 -4.51 -16.73 -15.08
CA ALA A 50 -5.43 -15.69 -14.59
C ALA A 50 -5.86 -15.89 -13.13
N ALA A 51 -5.92 -17.13 -12.63
CA ALA A 51 -6.25 -17.41 -11.23
C ALA A 51 -5.15 -16.92 -10.26
N GLU A 52 -3.91 -17.15 -10.66
CA GLU A 52 -2.68 -16.71 -10.00
C GLU A 52 -2.65 -15.16 -9.90
N VAL A 53 -2.93 -14.46 -11.00
CA VAL A 53 -3.10 -12.99 -11.01
C VAL A 53 -4.25 -12.53 -10.11
N HIS A 54 -5.41 -13.19 -10.19
CA HIS A 54 -6.59 -12.80 -9.41
C HIS A 54 -6.35 -12.92 -7.91
N VAL A 55 -5.70 -13.98 -7.44
CA VAL A 55 -5.38 -14.16 -6.01
C VAL A 55 -4.54 -13.01 -5.49
N ILE A 56 -3.58 -12.51 -6.29
CA ILE A 56 -2.77 -11.36 -5.88
C ILE A 56 -3.61 -10.08 -5.85
N VAL A 57 -4.43 -9.85 -6.89
CA VAL A 57 -5.33 -8.67 -6.93
C VAL A 57 -6.31 -8.70 -5.75
N ASP A 58 -6.87 -9.86 -5.42
CA ASP A 58 -7.75 -10.07 -4.27
C ASP A 58 -7.02 -9.88 -2.94
N ALA A 59 -5.76 -10.28 -2.81
CA ALA A 59 -4.96 -10.00 -1.61
C ALA A 59 -4.64 -8.50 -1.46
N LEU A 60 -4.46 -7.79 -2.59
CA LEU A 60 -4.19 -6.36 -2.61
C LEU A 60 -5.44 -5.51 -2.37
N THR A 61 -6.63 -6.06 -2.61
CA THR A 61 -7.95 -5.38 -2.51
C THR A 61 -8.85 -6.05 -1.48
N GLY A 62 -10.03 -5.49 -1.19
CA GLY A 62 -11.23 -6.21 -0.72
C GLY A 62 -11.20 -6.98 0.63
N THR A 63 -10.03 -7.27 1.20
CA THR A 63 -9.82 -8.09 2.39
C THR A 63 -9.43 -7.22 3.57
N ALA A 64 -9.72 -7.68 4.79
CA ALA A 64 -9.38 -6.95 6.01
C ALA A 64 -7.87 -6.70 6.18
N THR A 65 -7.03 -7.48 5.48
CA THR A 65 -5.57 -7.40 5.48
C THR A 65 -4.99 -6.70 4.24
N SER A 66 -5.85 -6.15 3.38
CA SER A 66 -5.42 -5.48 2.15
C SER A 66 -4.51 -4.27 2.45
N PRO A 67 -3.37 -4.14 1.75
CA PRO A 67 -2.54 -2.94 1.80
C PRO A 67 -3.27 -1.66 1.38
N LEU A 68 -4.20 -1.73 0.41
CA LEU A 68 -5.01 -0.57 0.00
C LEU A 68 -5.97 -0.12 1.10
N LEU A 69 -6.61 -1.08 1.76
CA LEU A 69 -7.45 -0.81 2.92
C LEU A 69 -6.65 -0.18 4.06
N ALA A 70 -5.48 -0.74 4.38
CA ALA A 70 -4.60 -0.20 5.41
C ALA A 70 -4.14 1.24 5.10
N LEU A 71 -3.83 1.54 3.84
CA LEU A 71 -3.47 2.89 3.41
C LEU A 71 -4.66 3.85 3.50
N ARG A 72 -5.87 3.41 3.11
CA ARG A 72 -7.11 4.18 3.27
C ARG A 72 -7.35 4.56 4.72
N ASP A 73 -7.17 3.62 5.64
CA ASP A 73 -7.37 3.84 7.07
C ASP A 73 -6.29 4.79 7.65
N ALA A 74 -5.04 4.68 7.21
CA ALA A 74 -3.98 5.62 7.56
C ALA A 74 -4.31 7.06 7.12
N LEU A 75 -4.85 7.24 5.91
CA LEU A 75 -5.29 8.55 5.42
C LEU A 75 -6.46 9.10 6.24
N ARG A 76 -7.46 8.26 6.57
CA ARG A 76 -8.60 8.67 7.41
C ARG A 76 -8.16 9.08 8.81
N THR A 77 -7.29 8.30 9.44
CA THR A 77 -6.70 8.62 10.75
C THR A 77 -5.93 9.94 10.70
N THR A 78 -5.12 10.16 9.67
CA THR A 78 -4.37 11.41 9.50
C THR A 78 -5.31 12.60 9.28
N GLY A 79 -6.39 12.41 8.51
CA GLY A 79 -7.43 13.43 8.34
C GLY A 79 -8.14 13.77 9.64
N GLY A 80 -8.44 12.77 10.47
CA GLY A 80 -8.97 12.95 11.83
C GLY A 80 -8.05 13.80 12.69
N TRP A 81 -6.76 13.45 12.73
CA TRP A 81 -5.74 14.22 13.45
C TRP A 81 -5.67 15.68 12.96
N CYS A 82 -5.66 15.93 11.64
CA CYS A 82 -5.67 17.29 11.10
C CYS A 82 -6.89 18.09 11.55
N ARG A 83 -8.07 17.47 11.58
CA ARG A 83 -9.31 18.13 12.03
C ARG A 83 -9.23 18.51 13.50
N GLU A 84 -8.78 17.59 14.36
CA GLU A 84 -8.60 17.81 15.79
C GLU A 84 -7.58 18.93 16.08
N HIS A 85 -6.60 19.13 15.19
CA HIS A 85 -5.54 20.14 15.32
C HIS A 85 -5.82 21.43 14.51
N GLY A 86 -7.08 21.68 14.16
CA GLY A 86 -7.50 22.96 13.54
C GLY A 86 -7.07 23.14 12.09
N GLN A 87 -6.82 22.05 11.37
CA GLN A 87 -6.41 22.04 9.95
C GLN A 87 -7.50 21.41 9.04
N PRO A 88 -8.70 22.01 8.93
CA PRO A 88 -9.84 21.40 8.24
C PRO A 88 -9.60 21.18 6.74
N VAL A 89 -8.93 22.12 6.06
CA VAL A 89 -8.61 21.99 4.63
C VAL A 89 -7.66 20.83 4.36
N LEU A 90 -6.68 20.59 5.25
CA LEU A 90 -5.80 19.43 5.13
C LEU A 90 -6.55 18.13 5.45
N ALA A 91 -7.43 18.14 6.45
CA ALA A 91 -8.28 16.99 6.77
C ALA A 91 -9.13 16.56 5.57
N GLU A 92 -9.77 17.50 4.88
CA GLU A 92 -10.55 17.22 3.66
C GLU A 92 -9.71 16.61 2.54
N ARG A 93 -8.46 17.08 2.36
CA ARG A 93 -7.55 16.51 1.37
C ARG A 93 -7.18 15.07 1.68
N TYR A 94 -6.94 14.74 2.96
CA TYR A 94 -6.69 13.36 3.39
C TYR A 94 -7.91 12.46 3.17
N LEU A 95 -9.11 12.93 3.52
CA LEU A 95 -10.35 12.16 3.32
C LEU A 95 -10.64 11.92 1.84
N ARG A 96 -10.47 12.94 0.98
CA ARG A 96 -10.61 12.78 -0.46
C ARG A 96 -9.62 11.78 -1.04
N ALA A 97 -8.37 11.76 -0.56
CA ALA A 97 -7.40 10.77 -0.97
C ALA A 97 -7.81 9.34 -0.53
N ALA A 98 -8.40 9.19 0.65
CA ALA A 98 -8.94 7.91 1.11
C ALA A 98 -10.12 7.44 0.25
N ASP A 99 -11.00 8.34 -0.16
CA ASP A 99 -12.12 8.00 -1.05
C ASP A 99 -11.66 7.57 -2.45
N LEU A 100 -10.58 8.19 -2.96
CA LEU A 100 -9.96 7.76 -4.22
C LEU A 100 -9.38 6.34 -4.12
N LEU A 101 -8.81 5.96 -2.97
CA LEU A 101 -8.35 4.58 -2.76
C LEU A 101 -9.51 3.60 -2.67
N ASP A 102 -10.65 3.98 -2.10
CA ASP A 102 -11.85 3.14 -2.09
C ASP A 102 -12.38 2.86 -3.50
N ILE A 103 -12.31 3.86 -4.39
CA ILE A 103 -12.65 3.69 -5.81
C ILE A 103 -11.64 2.76 -6.49
N ALA A 104 -10.34 2.99 -6.26
CA ALA A 104 -9.27 2.18 -6.85
C ALA A 104 -9.36 0.71 -6.41
N ASP A 105 -9.65 0.45 -5.14
CA ASP A 105 -9.85 -0.90 -4.58
C ASP A 105 -10.93 -1.67 -5.35
N ARG A 106 -12.12 -1.07 -5.51
CA ARG A 106 -13.24 -1.69 -6.24
C ARG A 106 -12.91 -1.91 -7.72
N GLN A 107 -12.22 -0.97 -8.35
CA GLN A 107 -11.84 -1.07 -9.75
C GLN A 107 -10.80 -2.18 -9.97
N LEU A 108 -9.80 -2.28 -9.11
CA LEU A 108 -8.78 -3.33 -9.19
C LEU A 108 -9.40 -4.71 -8.97
N TYR A 109 -10.27 -4.85 -7.95
CA TYR A 109 -11.01 -6.10 -7.74
C TYR A 109 -11.80 -6.52 -8.99
N GLN A 110 -12.54 -5.58 -9.59
CA GLN A 110 -13.30 -5.86 -10.81
C GLN A 110 -12.39 -6.26 -11.98
N LEU A 111 -11.24 -5.60 -12.16
CA LEU A 111 -10.27 -5.99 -13.18
C LEU A 111 -9.73 -7.40 -12.97
N GLY A 112 -9.56 -7.85 -11.71
CA GLY A 112 -9.22 -9.23 -11.40
C GLY A 112 -10.31 -10.22 -11.86
N ILE A 113 -11.58 -9.89 -11.64
CA ILE A 113 -12.73 -10.70 -12.11
C ILE A 113 -12.81 -10.71 -13.65
N ASP A 114 -12.58 -9.57 -14.28
CA ASP A 114 -12.57 -9.46 -15.74
C ASP A 114 -11.44 -10.32 -16.34
N HIS A 115 -10.27 -10.34 -15.69
CA HIS A 115 -9.14 -11.19 -16.06
C HIS A 115 -9.52 -12.68 -15.97
N LEU A 116 -10.11 -13.12 -14.84
CA LEU A 116 -10.62 -14.49 -14.73
C LEU A 116 -11.60 -14.84 -15.84
N THR A 117 -12.53 -13.95 -16.14
CA THR A 117 -13.56 -14.17 -17.15
C THR A 117 -12.95 -14.32 -18.55
N ALA A 118 -11.98 -13.45 -18.89
CA ALA A 118 -11.33 -13.46 -20.20
C ALA A 118 -10.52 -14.74 -20.46
N PHE A 119 -9.96 -15.35 -19.41
CA PHE A 119 -9.04 -16.49 -19.52
C PHE A 119 -9.55 -17.76 -18.80
N HIS A 120 -10.86 -17.86 -18.54
CA HIS A 120 -11.45 -18.95 -17.75
C HIS A 120 -11.25 -20.36 -18.34
N THR A 121 -10.95 -20.47 -19.64
CA THR A 121 -10.68 -21.75 -20.29
C THR A 121 -9.22 -22.18 -20.21
N GLU A 122 -8.32 -21.31 -19.75
CA GLU A 122 -6.90 -21.61 -19.64
C GLU A 122 -6.62 -22.27 -18.28
N PRO A 123 -6.24 -23.55 -18.24
CA PRO A 123 -5.94 -24.22 -16.98
C PRO A 123 -4.67 -23.64 -16.37
N CYS A 124 -4.67 -23.42 -15.06
CA CYS A 124 -3.47 -23.01 -14.37
C CYS A 124 -2.45 -24.18 -14.39
N PRO A 125 -1.22 -23.98 -14.87
CA PRO A 125 -0.21 -25.03 -14.85
C PRO A 125 0.08 -25.44 -13.41
N PRO A 126 0.38 -26.74 -13.14
CA PRO A 126 0.72 -27.18 -11.80
C PRO A 126 1.82 -26.30 -11.21
N GLY A 127 1.59 -25.86 -9.96
CA GLY A 127 2.45 -24.91 -9.24
C GLY A 127 3.92 -25.31 -9.27
N HIS A 128 4.82 -24.32 -9.21
CA HIS A 128 6.17 -24.61 -8.74
C HIS A 128 6.05 -25.28 -7.36
N PRO A 129 6.83 -26.35 -7.06
CA PRO A 129 6.97 -26.75 -5.67
C PRO A 129 7.44 -25.50 -4.93
N HIS A 130 6.66 -25.06 -3.95
CA HIS A 130 7.14 -24.15 -2.93
C HIS A 130 8.55 -24.65 -2.57
N ARG A 131 9.57 -23.83 -2.83
CA ARG A 131 10.92 -24.13 -2.34
C ARG A 131 10.74 -24.34 -0.85
N GLU A 132 10.79 -25.59 -0.39
CA GLU A 132 10.72 -25.92 1.02
C GLU A 132 11.76 -25.05 1.70
N ASP A 133 11.31 -24.16 2.59
CA ASP A 133 12.23 -23.56 3.55
C ASP A 133 12.95 -24.73 4.22
N PRO A 134 14.29 -24.73 4.28
CA PRO A 134 15.01 -25.80 4.95
C PRO A 134 14.48 -25.88 6.39
N ALA A 135 14.00 -27.07 6.75
CA ALA A 135 13.50 -27.36 8.08
C ALA A 135 14.52 -26.86 9.11
N PRO A 136 14.10 -26.18 10.19
CA PRO A 136 15.02 -25.75 11.22
C PRO A 136 15.69 -27.00 11.82
N GLU A 137 17.01 -27.09 11.71
CA GLU A 137 17.81 -28.04 12.48
C GLU A 137 17.54 -27.77 13.96
N LEU A 138 16.85 -28.69 14.63
CA LEU A 138 16.71 -28.69 16.07
C LEU A 138 18.05 -29.14 16.71
N PRO A 139 18.49 -28.48 17.80
CA PRO A 139 19.72 -28.84 18.51
C PRO A 139 19.65 -30.19 19.23
#